data_AF-A0A356J118-F1
#
_entry.id   AF-A0A356J118-F1
#
_cell.length_a   1.000
_cell.length_b   1.000
_cell.length_c   1.000
_cell.angle_alpha   90.00
_cell.angle_beta   90.00
_cell.angle_gamma   90.00
#
_symmetry.space_group_name_H-M   'P 1'
#
loop_
_entity.id
_entity.type
_entity.pdbx_description
1 polymer ?
#
loop_
_entity_poly.entity_id
_entity_poly.type
_entity_poly.pdbx_seq_one_letter_code
_entity_poly.pdbx_strand_id
1 'polypeptide(L)'
;MVDVQIDGITLKGDLILPKGARSLVLFAHGSGSSRLSPRNRFVAEELNRQKLATLLIDLLTEEEEEIDDRTQVYRFDIGLLAKRLVLLIDWLSKNPDTKELAISLFGASTGAAAALIAAAQRKKKVQTVVSRGGRPDLAKEFLKQVEAPTLLIVGERDDVVIELNQQAAESLTCEKKIIIVPKATHLFQEPGALEEVARLAGEWFTAKH
;
A
#
# COMPACT_ATOMS: atom_id res chain seq x y z
N MET A 1 -11.62 -8.09 -11.99
CA MET A 1 -10.48 -9.02 -11.98
C MET A 1 -9.67 -8.84 -13.26
N VAL A 2 -8.36 -8.79 -13.13
CA VAL A 2 -7.36 -8.67 -14.19
C VAL A 2 -6.18 -9.59 -13.87
N ASP A 3 -5.56 -10.14 -14.91
CA ASP A 3 -4.30 -10.89 -14.79
C ASP A 3 -3.14 -10.00 -15.19
N VAL A 4 -2.19 -9.79 -14.28
CA VAL A 4 -1.06 -8.90 -14.47
C VAL A 4 0.20 -9.72 -14.70
N GLN A 5 0.70 -9.67 -15.93
CA GLN A 5 1.93 -10.36 -16.31
C GLN A 5 3.14 -9.46 -16.05
N ILE A 6 4.03 -9.92 -15.17
CA ILE A 6 5.29 -9.25 -14.84
C ILE A 6 6.40 -10.29 -14.72
N ASP A 7 7.59 -10.03 -15.27
CA ASP A 7 8.79 -10.88 -15.09
C ASP A 7 8.55 -12.40 -15.25
N GLY A 8 7.70 -12.79 -16.21
CA GLY A 8 7.37 -14.19 -16.50
C GLY A 8 6.35 -14.86 -15.57
N ILE A 9 5.81 -14.14 -14.58
CA ILE A 9 4.75 -14.61 -13.69
C ILE A 9 3.42 -13.89 -13.96
N THR A 10 2.31 -14.46 -13.48
CA THR A 10 0.98 -13.84 -13.53
C THR A 10 0.47 -13.61 -12.12
N LEU A 11 0.05 -12.39 -11.82
CA LEU A 11 -0.55 -12.00 -10.54
C LEU A 11 -2.02 -11.63 -10.73
N LYS A 12 -2.89 -12.10 -9.83
CA LYS A 12 -4.32 -11.80 -9.86
C LYS A 12 -4.60 -10.46 -9.19
N GLY A 13 -5.33 -9.59 -9.87
CA GLY A 13 -5.72 -8.28 -9.34
C GLY A 13 -7.19 -7.94 -9.57
N ASP A 14 -7.71 -7.04 -8.74
CA ASP A 14 -9.01 -6.39 -8.88
C ASP A 14 -8.78 -4.91 -9.18
N LEU A 15 -8.88 -4.56 -10.46
CA LEU A 15 -8.78 -3.20 -10.97
C LEU A 15 -10.18 -2.57 -11.10
N ILE A 16 -10.37 -1.42 -10.46
CA ILE A 16 -11.58 -0.60 -10.57
C ILE A 16 -11.20 0.80 -11.06
N LEU A 17 -11.87 1.26 -12.12
CA LEU A 17 -11.61 2.54 -12.79
C LEU A 17 -12.89 3.41 -12.80
N PRO A 18 -13.16 4.18 -11.74
CA PRO A 18 -14.28 5.12 -11.75
C PRO A 18 -14.13 6.16 -12.86
N LYS A 19 -15.25 6.54 -13.49
CA LYS A 19 -15.23 7.55 -14.56
C LYS A 19 -14.64 8.87 -14.05
N GLY A 20 -13.62 9.37 -14.76
CA GLY A 20 -12.96 10.62 -14.43
C GLY A 20 -11.92 10.53 -13.31
N ALA A 21 -11.52 9.32 -12.91
CA ALA A 21 -10.37 9.13 -12.04
C ALA A 21 -9.10 9.74 -12.66
N ARG A 22 -8.29 10.39 -11.83
CA ARG A 22 -6.99 10.98 -12.22
C ARG A 22 -5.80 10.34 -11.51
N SER A 23 -6.09 9.53 -10.51
CA SER A 23 -5.10 8.82 -9.69
C SER A 23 -5.58 7.40 -9.45
N LEU A 24 -4.62 6.48 -9.36
CA LEU A 24 -4.80 5.07 -9.08
C LEU A 24 -4.01 4.72 -7.82
N VAL A 25 -4.69 4.07 -6.88
CA VAL A 25 -4.11 3.56 -5.65
C VAL A 25 -3.82 2.07 -5.79
N LEU A 26 -2.54 1.71 -5.80
CA LEU A 26 -2.07 0.33 -5.80
C LEU A 26 -1.93 -0.16 -4.35
N PHE A 27 -2.67 -1.21 -4.00
CA PHE A 27 -2.65 -1.78 -2.66
C PHE A 27 -1.55 -2.83 -2.52
N ALA A 28 -0.70 -2.66 -1.49
CA ALA A 28 0.24 -3.65 -1.01
C ALA A 28 -0.31 -4.28 0.27
N HIS A 29 -0.76 -5.54 0.18
CA HIS A 29 -1.35 -6.26 1.30
C HIS A 29 -0.28 -6.67 2.32
N GLY A 30 -0.70 -6.85 3.57
CA GLY A 30 0.16 -7.37 4.63
C GLY A 30 0.39 -8.88 4.51
N SER A 31 1.36 -9.39 5.25
CA SER A 31 1.70 -10.81 5.30
C SER A 31 0.47 -11.69 5.59
N GLY A 32 0.26 -12.74 4.79
CA GLY A 32 -0.88 -13.64 4.93
C GLY A 32 -2.24 -13.03 4.58
N SER A 33 -2.25 -11.87 3.89
CA SER A 33 -3.45 -11.25 3.34
C SER A 33 -3.36 -11.25 1.81
N SER A 34 -4.52 -11.19 1.16
CA SER A 34 -4.64 -11.14 -0.30
C SER A 34 -5.49 -9.95 -0.75
N ARG A 35 -5.72 -9.83 -2.06
CA ARG A 35 -6.69 -8.91 -2.68
C ARG A 35 -8.11 -9.09 -2.16
N LEU A 36 -8.40 -10.24 -1.54
CA LEU A 36 -9.70 -10.56 -0.94
C LEU A 36 -9.86 -10.03 0.48
N SER A 37 -8.85 -9.35 1.04
CA SER A 37 -8.91 -8.75 2.38
C SER A 37 -10.14 -7.86 2.55
N PRO A 38 -11.07 -8.19 3.47
CA PRO A 38 -12.27 -7.37 3.69
C PRO A 38 -11.94 -5.93 4.05
N ARG A 39 -10.85 -5.72 4.80
CA ARG A 39 -10.38 -4.40 5.21
C ARG A 39 -9.89 -3.57 4.02
N ASN A 40 -9.06 -4.15 3.16
CA ASN A 40 -8.53 -3.41 2.01
C ASN A 40 -9.60 -3.19 0.93
N ARG A 41 -10.51 -4.15 0.76
CA ARG A 41 -11.69 -3.97 -0.13
C ARG A 41 -12.58 -2.84 0.36
N PHE A 42 -12.87 -2.79 1.66
CA PHE A 42 -13.61 -1.67 2.26
C PHE A 42 -12.93 -0.32 1.98
N VAL A 43 -11.63 -0.19 2.27
CA VAL A 43 -10.89 1.05 2.00
C VAL A 43 -10.94 1.37 0.50
N ALA A 44 -10.69 0.40 -0.37
CA ALA A 44 -10.72 0.60 -1.82
C ALA A 44 -12.10 1.07 -2.33
N GLU A 45 -13.19 0.50 -1.82
CA GLU A 45 -14.56 0.92 -2.14
C GLU A 45 -14.81 2.37 -1.74
N GLU A 46 -14.38 2.78 -0.55
CA GLU A 46 -14.48 4.17 -0.10
C GLU A 46 -13.60 5.14 -0.93
N LEU A 47 -12.42 4.71 -1.38
CA LEU A 47 -11.60 5.48 -2.32
C LEU A 47 -12.26 5.57 -3.70
N ASN A 48 -12.92 4.51 -4.16
CA ASN A 48 -13.66 4.53 -5.43
C ASN A 48 -14.84 5.51 -5.38
N ARG A 49 -15.54 5.63 -4.24
CA ARG A 49 -16.58 6.66 -4.04
C ARG A 49 -16.03 8.08 -4.18
N GLN A 50 -14.75 8.27 -3.88
CA GLN A 50 -14.02 9.54 -4.06
C GLN A 50 -13.40 9.70 -5.46
N LYS A 51 -13.76 8.84 -6.42
CA LYS A 51 -13.25 8.82 -7.81
C LYS A 51 -11.75 8.53 -7.93
N LEU A 52 -11.19 7.80 -6.97
CA LEU A 52 -9.85 7.23 -7.11
C LEU A 52 -9.97 5.84 -7.74
N ALA A 53 -9.16 5.57 -8.75
CA ALA A 53 -8.99 4.22 -9.25
C ALA A 53 -8.23 3.38 -8.22
N THR A 54 -8.46 2.08 -8.19
CA THR A 54 -7.81 1.18 -7.23
C THR A 54 -7.40 -0.12 -7.90
N LEU A 55 -6.22 -0.62 -7.54
CA LEU A 55 -5.78 -1.98 -7.86
C LEU A 55 -5.43 -2.71 -6.57
N LEU A 56 -6.25 -3.71 -6.22
CA LEU A 56 -5.92 -4.71 -5.19
C LEU A 56 -5.28 -5.89 -5.89
N ILE A 57 -4.14 -6.39 -5.42
CA ILE A 57 -3.38 -7.38 -6.15
C ILE A 57 -2.65 -8.33 -5.22
N ASP A 58 -2.69 -9.61 -5.56
CA ASP A 58 -1.87 -10.60 -4.89
C ASP A 58 -0.42 -10.39 -5.29
N LEU A 59 0.45 -10.24 -4.30
CA LEU A 59 1.89 -10.09 -4.51
C LEU A 59 2.60 -11.43 -4.59
N LEU A 60 1.89 -12.54 -4.44
CA LEU A 60 2.38 -13.90 -4.63
C LEU A 60 1.59 -14.55 -5.77
N THR A 61 2.22 -15.47 -6.51
CA THR A 61 1.45 -16.34 -7.42
C THR A 61 0.65 -17.35 -6.59
N GLU A 62 -0.34 -17.99 -7.21
CA GLU A 62 -1.15 -19.01 -6.53
C GLU A 62 -0.28 -20.16 -6.00
N GLU A 63 0.73 -20.58 -6.77
CA GLU A 63 1.68 -21.62 -6.34
C GLU A 63 2.55 -21.16 -5.16
N GLU A 64 2.97 -19.90 -5.15
CA GLU A 64 3.73 -19.35 -4.03
C GLU A 64 2.87 -19.18 -2.78
N GLU A 65 1.60 -18.80 -2.92
CA GLU A 65 0.64 -18.72 -1.81
C GLU A 65 0.46 -20.10 -1.15
N GLU A 66 0.31 -21.17 -1.93
CA GLU A 66 0.18 -22.53 -1.41
C GLU A 66 1.41 -22.98 -0.59
N ILE A 67 2.62 -22.62 -1.04
CA ILE A 67 3.87 -22.90 -0.33
C ILE A 67 3.96 -22.04 0.92
N ASP A 68 3.64 -20.75 0.81
CA ASP A 68 3.74 -19.76 1.86
C ASP A 68 2.75 -20.01 3.00
N ASP A 69 1.57 -20.57 2.72
CA ASP A 69 0.61 -20.96 3.76
C ASP A 69 1.15 -22.03 4.70
N ARG A 70 2.11 -22.83 4.24
CA ARG A 70 2.78 -23.86 5.05
C ARG A 70 4.09 -23.39 5.65
N THR A 71 4.83 -22.54 4.93
CA THR A 71 6.23 -22.22 5.24
C THR A 71 6.43 -20.80 5.74
N GLN A 72 5.52 -19.88 5.41
CA GLN A 72 5.58 -18.44 5.67
C GLN A 72 6.82 -17.75 5.10
N VAL A 73 7.51 -18.38 4.15
CA VAL A 73 8.81 -17.90 3.65
C VAL A 73 8.68 -16.64 2.79
N TYR A 74 7.60 -16.50 2.02
CA TYR A 74 7.44 -15.43 1.05
C TYR A 74 6.75 -14.21 1.66
N ARG A 75 5.78 -14.38 2.57
CA ARG A 75 5.03 -13.27 3.18
C ARG A 75 5.90 -12.31 3.98
N PHE A 76 7.10 -12.73 4.38
CA PHE A 76 8.06 -11.90 5.11
C PHE A 76 9.28 -11.50 4.27
N ASP A 77 9.36 -11.93 3.01
CA ASP A 77 10.38 -11.48 2.07
C ASP A 77 10.01 -10.10 1.50
N ILE A 78 10.30 -9.07 2.27
CA ILE A 78 10.02 -7.67 1.91
C ILE A 78 10.73 -7.28 0.60
N GLY A 79 11.89 -7.88 0.30
CA GLY A 79 12.62 -7.63 -0.95
C GLY A 79 11.85 -8.14 -2.17
N LEU A 80 11.33 -9.36 -2.10
CA LEU A 80 10.48 -9.94 -3.14
C LEU A 80 9.20 -9.11 -3.33
N LEU A 81 8.49 -8.79 -2.24
CA LEU A 81 7.24 -8.02 -2.30
C LEU A 81 7.47 -6.63 -2.91
N ALA A 82 8.56 -5.96 -2.52
CA ALA A 82 8.94 -4.66 -3.08
C ALA A 82 9.30 -4.77 -4.58
N LYS A 83 10.07 -5.80 -4.98
CA LYS A 83 10.40 -6.06 -6.38
C LYS A 83 9.13 -6.19 -7.23
N ARG A 84 8.12 -6.90 -6.72
CA ARG A 84 6.84 -7.07 -7.42
C ARG A 84 6.05 -5.77 -7.52
N LEU A 85 5.97 -5.00 -6.44
CA LEU A 85 5.34 -3.67 -6.49
C LEU A 85 6.02 -2.75 -7.51
N VAL A 86 7.35 -2.78 -7.60
CA VAL A 86 8.10 -2.01 -8.61
C VAL A 86 7.69 -2.40 -10.04
N LEU A 87 7.61 -3.71 -10.32
CA LEU A 87 7.16 -4.21 -11.62
C LEU A 87 5.70 -3.85 -11.91
N LEU A 88 4.84 -3.85 -10.90
CA LEU A 88 3.44 -3.44 -11.02
C LEU A 88 3.30 -1.95 -11.32
N ILE A 89 4.10 -1.09 -10.68
CA ILE A 89 4.14 0.35 -10.98
C ILE A 89 4.55 0.56 -12.45
N ASP A 90 5.55 -0.19 -12.93
CA ASP A 90 6.00 -0.12 -14.32
C ASP A 90 4.93 -0.64 -15.30
N TRP A 91 4.22 -1.70 -14.94
CA TRP A 91 3.10 -2.25 -15.73
C TRP A 91 1.95 -1.24 -15.83
N LEU A 92 1.53 -0.66 -14.70
CA LEU A 92 0.50 0.38 -14.65
C LEU A 92 0.89 1.60 -15.49
N SER A 93 2.17 2.00 -15.44
CA SER A 93 2.68 3.12 -16.23
C SER A 93 2.66 2.90 -17.74
N LYS A 94 2.50 1.64 -18.20
CA LYS A 94 2.51 1.27 -19.62
C LYS A 94 1.14 0.79 -20.11
N ASN A 95 0.27 0.35 -19.22
CA ASN A 95 -1.04 -0.16 -19.57
C ASN A 95 -1.91 0.99 -20.14
N PRO A 96 -2.49 0.83 -21.35
CA PRO A 96 -3.34 1.84 -21.98
C PRO A 96 -4.47 2.39 -21.09
N ASP A 97 -5.03 1.56 -20.21
CA ASP A 97 -6.16 1.92 -19.35
C ASP A 97 -5.75 2.76 -18.13
N THR A 98 -4.47 2.73 -17.75
CA THR A 98 -3.99 3.36 -16.49
C THR A 98 -2.78 4.28 -16.68
N LYS A 99 -2.13 4.30 -17.84
CA LYS A 99 -0.90 5.07 -18.11
C LYS A 99 -1.01 6.58 -17.87
N GLU A 100 -2.22 7.15 -17.94
CA GLU A 100 -2.48 8.57 -17.70
C GLU A 100 -2.84 8.87 -16.23
N LEU A 101 -2.99 7.84 -15.39
CA LEU A 101 -3.31 7.99 -13.97
C LEU A 101 -2.03 8.15 -13.17
N ALA A 102 -2.03 9.11 -12.25
CA ALA A 102 -0.96 9.20 -11.26
C ALA A 102 -1.03 8.00 -10.31
N ILE A 103 0.11 7.38 -9.99
CA ILE A 103 0.13 6.17 -9.18
C ILE A 103 0.43 6.54 -7.74
N SER A 104 -0.40 6.12 -6.81
CA SER A 104 -0.17 6.21 -5.36
C SER A 104 -0.19 4.82 -4.73
N LEU A 105 0.48 4.64 -3.60
CA LEU A 105 0.58 3.35 -2.94
C LEU A 105 -0.17 3.34 -1.61
N PHE A 106 -0.91 2.27 -1.35
CA PHE A 106 -1.49 2.00 -0.04
C PHE A 106 -0.90 0.69 0.51
N GLY A 107 -0.04 0.78 1.50
CA GLY A 107 0.57 -0.37 2.16
C GLY A 107 -0.06 -0.66 3.51
N ALA A 108 -0.35 -1.93 3.79
CA ALA A 108 -0.88 -2.37 5.06
C ALA A 108 0.09 -3.33 5.77
N SER A 109 0.31 -3.16 7.07
CA SER A 109 1.23 -4.01 7.85
C SER A 109 2.62 -4.09 7.17
N THR A 110 3.16 -5.28 6.92
CA THR A 110 4.43 -5.47 6.17
C THR A 110 4.39 -4.96 4.73
N GLY A 111 3.21 -4.89 4.10
CA GLY A 111 3.04 -4.29 2.77
C GLY A 111 3.41 -2.81 2.73
N ALA A 112 3.38 -2.10 3.87
CA ALA A 112 3.87 -0.72 3.97
C ALA A 112 5.37 -0.61 3.71
N ALA A 113 6.17 -1.55 4.21
CA ALA A 113 7.61 -1.58 3.94
C ALA A 113 7.88 -1.76 2.45
N ALA A 114 7.20 -2.74 1.84
CA ALA A 114 7.32 -3.00 0.41
C ALA A 114 6.90 -1.79 -0.44
N ALA A 115 5.82 -1.11 -0.06
CA ALA A 115 5.36 0.11 -0.72
C ALA A 115 6.40 1.25 -0.64
N LEU A 116 7.01 1.46 0.52
CA LEU A 116 8.03 2.50 0.70
C LEU A 116 9.31 2.18 -0.10
N ILE A 117 9.75 0.92 -0.11
CA ILE A 117 10.89 0.50 -0.94
C ILE A 117 10.57 0.72 -2.43
N ALA A 118 9.36 0.34 -2.88
CA ALA A 118 8.96 0.54 -4.26
C ALA A 118 8.89 2.04 -4.63
N ALA A 119 8.37 2.88 -3.73
CA ALA A 119 8.36 4.33 -3.91
C ALA A 119 9.77 4.92 -4.03
N ALA A 120 10.71 4.48 -3.18
CA ALA A 120 12.12 4.89 -3.26
C ALA A 120 12.78 4.48 -4.59
N GLN A 121 12.41 3.33 -5.18
CA GLN A 121 12.94 2.86 -6.46
C GLN A 121 12.24 3.45 -7.69
N ARG A 122 11.05 4.03 -7.52
CA ARG A 122 10.23 4.62 -8.60
C ARG A 122 9.77 6.03 -8.26
N LYS A 123 10.71 6.85 -7.78
CA LYS A 123 10.46 8.19 -7.24
C LYS A 123 9.61 9.11 -8.14
N LYS A 124 9.87 9.09 -9.46
CA LYS A 124 9.14 9.92 -10.44
C LYS A 124 7.78 9.36 -10.87
N LYS A 125 7.43 8.15 -10.43
CA LYS A 125 6.20 7.46 -10.82
C LYS A 125 5.21 7.35 -9.67
N VAL A 126 5.70 7.31 -8.43
CA VAL A 126 4.85 7.27 -7.24
C VAL A 126 4.59 8.68 -6.73
N GLN A 127 3.31 9.07 -6.72
CA GLN A 127 2.88 10.40 -6.30
C GLN A 127 2.79 10.51 -4.77
N THR A 128 2.20 9.53 -4.09
CA THR A 128 2.07 9.52 -2.63
C THR A 128 2.04 8.10 -2.08
N VAL A 129 2.31 7.95 -0.78
CA VAL A 129 2.24 6.67 -0.05
C VAL A 129 1.38 6.84 1.20
N VAL A 130 0.51 5.87 1.46
CA VAL A 130 -0.20 5.71 2.75
C VAL A 130 0.18 4.36 3.36
N SER A 131 0.61 4.38 4.62
CA SER A 131 0.90 3.20 5.43
C SER A 131 -0.17 3.05 6.50
N ARG A 132 -0.91 1.93 6.52
CA ARG A 132 -1.92 1.62 7.56
C ARG A 132 -1.43 0.51 8.49
N GLY A 133 -1.23 0.84 9.77
CA GLY A 133 -0.72 -0.08 10.79
C GLY A 133 0.58 -0.75 10.33
N GLY A 134 1.38 -0.01 9.56
CA GLY A 134 2.46 -0.57 8.78
C GLY A 134 3.72 -0.82 9.58
N ARG A 135 4.65 -1.57 8.97
CA ARG A 135 6.01 -1.78 9.46
C ARG A 135 7.04 -1.02 8.61
N PRO A 136 6.95 0.33 8.50
CA PRO A 136 7.85 1.10 7.64
C PRO A 136 9.33 0.99 8.06
N ASP A 137 9.59 0.64 9.32
CA ASP A 137 10.91 0.33 9.85
C ASP A 137 11.65 -0.76 9.03
N LEU A 138 10.89 -1.71 8.45
CA LEU A 138 11.46 -2.78 7.62
C LEU A 138 11.97 -2.27 6.25
N ALA A 139 11.64 -1.04 5.85
CA ALA A 139 12.19 -0.43 4.65
C ALA A 139 13.62 0.10 4.83
N LYS A 140 14.12 0.18 6.08
CA LYS A 140 15.52 0.45 6.42
C LYS A 140 16.12 1.63 5.62
N GLU A 141 17.23 1.42 4.91
CA GLU A 141 17.96 2.43 4.15
C GLU A 141 17.15 3.07 3.01
N PHE A 142 16.06 2.45 2.56
CA PHE A 142 15.20 3.01 1.52
C PHE A 142 14.36 4.19 2.03
N LEU A 143 14.10 4.31 3.33
CA LEU A 143 13.31 5.40 3.91
C LEU A 143 13.87 6.78 3.52
N LYS A 144 15.20 6.95 3.57
CA LYS A 144 15.87 8.21 3.21
C LYS A 144 15.75 8.58 1.72
N GLN A 145 15.38 7.61 0.88
CA GLN A 145 15.30 7.75 -0.56
C GLN A 145 13.87 8.00 -1.05
N VAL A 146 12.86 7.84 -0.19
CA VAL A 146 11.46 8.11 -0.52
C VAL A 146 11.28 9.61 -0.75
N GLU A 147 10.84 9.98 -1.96
CA GLU A 147 10.50 11.36 -2.31
C GLU A 147 8.98 11.62 -2.27
N ALA A 148 8.18 10.56 -2.37
CA ALA A 148 6.72 10.66 -2.36
C ALA A 148 6.18 11.04 -0.97
N PRO A 149 5.33 12.08 -0.85
CA PRO A 149 4.63 12.43 0.37
C PRO A 149 3.98 11.20 1.05
N THR A 150 4.31 10.99 2.32
CA THR A 150 3.99 9.77 3.04
C THR A 150 3.13 10.02 4.27
N LEU A 151 1.95 9.40 4.33
CA LEU A 151 1.09 9.36 5.51
C LEU A 151 1.24 8.02 6.23
N LEU A 152 1.56 8.06 7.52
CA LEU A 152 1.61 6.90 8.41
C LEU A 152 0.39 6.95 9.34
N ILE A 153 -0.50 5.96 9.23
CA ILE A 153 -1.71 5.83 10.06
C ILE A 153 -1.51 4.64 11.01
N VAL A 154 -1.60 4.88 12.31
CA VAL A 154 -1.42 3.87 13.36
C VAL A 154 -2.59 3.87 14.34
N GLY A 155 -2.90 2.73 14.95
CA GLY A 155 -3.94 2.65 15.98
C GLY A 155 -3.39 3.05 17.34
N GLU A 156 -4.17 3.78 18.14
CA GLU A 156 -3.75 4.25 19.48
C GLU A 156 -3.37 3.09 20.43
N ARG A 157 -3.95 1.90 20.25
CA ARG A 157 -3.71 0.72 21.10
C ARG A 157 -2.63 -0.20 20.54
N ASP A 158 -1.79 0.28 19.63
CA ASP A 158 -0.69 -0.46 19.02
C ASP A 158 0.65 0.23 19.30
N ASP A 159 1.01 0.31 20.58
CA ASP A 159 2.16 1.06 21.10
C ASP A 159 3.47 0.73 20.36
N VAL A 160 3.68 -0.55 20.07
CA VAL A 160 4.88 -1.02 19.34
C VAL A 160 4.91 -0.44 17.93
N VAL A 161 3.78 -0.49 17.20
CA VAL A 161 3.72 0.03 15.84
C VAL A 161 3.78 1.56 15.83
N ILE A 162 3.25 2.24 16.86
CA ILE A 162 3.42 3.69 17.03
C ILE A 162 4.90 4.04 17.09
N GLU A 163 5.66 3.41 17.99
CA GLU A 163 7.10 3.67 18.15
C GLU A 163 7.87 3.41 16.85
N LEU A 164 7.62 2.28 16.19
CA LEU A 164 8.27 1.92 14.93
C LEU A 164 7.95 2.91 13.80
N ASN A 165 6.72 3.43 13.73
CA ASN A 165 6.35 4.44 12.73
C ASN A 165 6.96 5.80 13.05
N GLN A 166 7.11 6.17 14.32
CA GLN A 166 7.82 7.39 14.73
C GLN A 166 9.30 7.32 14.33
N GLN A 167 9.99 6.21 14.63
CA GLN A 167 11.38 5.99 14.23
C GLN A 167 11.56 6.02 12.69
N ALA A 168 10.65 5.38 11.95
CA ALA A 168 10.70 5.41 10.49
C ALA A 168 10.45 6.82 9.93
N ALA A 169 9.54 7.59 10.53
CA ALA A 169 9.28 8.97 10.12
C ALA A 169 10.51 9.87 10.30
N GLU A 170 11.30 9.69 11.35
CA GLU A 170 12.57 10.42 11.52
C GLU A 170 13.54 10.17 10.37
N SER A 171 13.50 8.98 9.77
CA SER A 171 14.35 8.61 8.62
C SER A 171 13.82 9.10 7.26
N LEU A 172 12.53 9.41 7.15
CA LEU A 172 11.92 9.94 5.92
C LEU A 172 12.36 11.39 5.69
N THR A 173 12.73 11.72 4.46
CA THR A 173 13.18 13.07 4.06
C THR A 173 12.13 13.85 3.27
N CYS A 174 11.09 13.17 2.77
CA CYS A 174 9.94 13.77 2.10
C CYS A 174 8.95 14.44 3.07
N GLU A 175 7.92 15.08 2.51
CA GLU A 175 6.73 15.45 3.28
C GLU A 175 6.16 14.20 3.96
N LYS A 176 5.87 14.31 5.25
CA LYS A 176 5.39 13.17 6.04
C LYS A 176 4.45 13.62 7.15
N LYS A 177 3.51 12.74 7.48
CA LYS A 177 2.60 12.92 8.63
C LYS A 177 2.35 11.58 9.31
N ILE A 178 2.28 11.60 10.64
CA ILE A 178 1.77 10.48 11.44
C ILE A 178 0.40 10.87 11.98
N ILE A 179 -0.57 9.98 11.86
CA ILE A 179 -1.89 10.13 12.48
C ILE A 179 -2.18 8.88 13.31
N ILE A 180 -2.55 9.11 14.57
CA ILE A 180 -2.95 8.07 15.52
C ILE A 180 -4.48 8.03 15.57
N VAL A 181 -5.08 6.89 15.24
CA VAL A 181 -6.54 6.69 15.27
C VAL A 181 -6.94 6.27 16.70
N PRO A 182 -7.77 7.06 17.41
CA PRO A 182 -8.16 6.78 18.78
C PRO A 182 -8.83 5.42 18.93
N LYS A 183 -8.55 4.73 20.04
CA LYS A 183 -9.10 3.42 20.44
C LYS A 183 -8.82 2.26 19.48
N ALA A 184 -8.20 2.50 18.33
CA ALA A 184 -7.97 1.48 17.31
C ALA A 184 -6.80 0.56 17.67
N THR A 185 -6.95 -0.73 17.40
CA THR A 185 -5.87 -1.73 17.46
C THR A 185 -5.20 -1.91 16.09
N HIS A 186 -4.22 -2.81 15.99
CA HIS A 186 -3.42 -3.07 14.78
C HIS A 186 -4.23 -3.19 13.48
N LEU A 187 -5.41 -3.83 13.56
CA LEU A 187 -6.25 -4.11 12.39
C LEU A 187 -7.39 -3.11 12.18
N PHE A 188 -7.54 -2.11 13.06
CA PHE A 188 -8.59 -1.09 12.99
C PHE A 188 -10.00 -1.72 12.91
N GLN A 189 -10.28 -2.72 13.75
CA GLN A 189 -11.57 -3.43 13.76
C GLN A 189 -12.63 -2.74 14.62
N GLU A 190 -12.22 -1.78 15.43
CA GLU A 190 -13.11 -1.01 16.28
C GLU A 190 -14.07 -0.15 15.43
N PRO A 191 -15.32 0.06 15.88
CA PRO A 191 -16.30 0.83 15.13
C PRO A 191 -15.77 2.21 14.71
N GLY A 192 -15.83 2.54 13.42
CA GLY A 192 -15.38 3.81 12.86
C GLY A 192 -13.88 3.90 12.56
N ALA A 193 -13.07 2.94 13.00
CA ALA A 193 -11.62 3.02 12.84
C ALA A 193 -11.18 2.86 11.38
N LEU A 194 -11.78 1.92 10.64
CA LEU A 194 -11.44 1.68 9.24
C LEU A 194 -12.05 2.74 8.31
N GLU A 195 -13.22 3.27 8.65
CA GLU A 195 -13.84 4.45 8.04
C GLU A 195 -12.90 5.65 8.13
N GLU A 196 -12.33 5.89 9.31
CA GLU A 196 -11.39 6.98 9.53
C GLU A 196 -10.09 6.77 8.72
N VAL A 197 -9.56 5.54 8.67
CA VAL A 197 -8.43 5.20 7.80
C VAL A 197 -8.74 5.51 6.33
N ALA A 198 -9.92 5.12 5.83
CA ALA A 198 -10.31 5.34 4.45
C ALA A 198 -10.47 6.84 4.12
N ARG A 199 -11.07 7.60 5.04
CA ARG A 199 -11.20 9.06 4.94
C ARG A 199 -9.82 9.73 4.88
N LEU A 200 -8.93 9.43 5.83
CA LEU A 200 -7.58 9.98 5.90
C LEU A 200 -6.75 9.64 4.66
N ALA A 201 -6.84 8.39 4.18
CA ALA A 201 -6.14 7.97 2.97
C ALA A 201 -6.66 8.70 1.72
N GLY A 202 -7.99 8.83 1.57
CA GLY A 202 -8.59 9.55 0.44
C GLY A 202 -8.22 11.03 0.42
N GLU A 203 -8.22 11.68 1.58
CA GLU A 203 -7.75 13.07 1.72
C GLU A 203 -6.28 13.22 1.33
N TRP A 204 -5.42 12.30 1.77
CA TRP A 204 -4.00 12.31 1.39
C TRP A 204 -3.81 12.12 -0.11
N PHE A 205 -4.48 11.13 -0.72
CA PHE A 205 -4.35 10.85 -2.15
C PHE A 205 -4.88 11.96 -3.06
N THR A 206 -5.74 12.84 -2.55
CA THR A 206 -6.35 13.93 -3.31
C THR A 206 -5.77 15.31 -2.97
N ALA A 207 -4.94 15.40 -1.94
CA ALA A 207 -4.25 16.62 -1.57
C ALA A 207 -3.23 17.05 -2.64
N LYS A 208 -2.94 18.36 -2.66
CA LYS A 208 -1.84 18.91 -3.45
C LYS A 208 -0.59 18.91 -2.56
N HIS A 209 0.43 18.20 -2.99
CA HIS A 209 1.76 18.15 -2.38
C HIS A 209 2.78 18.78 -3.34
#